data_AF-A0A293M2T0-F1
#
_entry.id   AF-A0A293M2T0-F1
#
_cell.length_a   1.000
_cell.length_b   1.000
_cell.length_c   1.000
_cell.angle_alpha   90.00
_cell.angle_beta   90.00
_cell.angle_gamma   90.00
#
_symmetry.space_group_name_H-M   'P 1'
#
loop_
_entity.id
_entity.type
_entity.pdbx_description
1 polymer ?
#
loop_
_entity_poly.entity_id
_entity_poly.type
_entity_poly.pdbx_seq_one_letter_code
_entity_poly.pdbx_strand_id
1 'polypeptide(L)'
;MFADSPVPLLLVATKSDLIQGDTSERSFTASLAQHCGADHIFLDAHNAKSLAPGSSNAVKLSRFFDKVIEKRFCSQGVNTYTTFTDRRRVVPPPKYSHVD
;
A
#
# COMPACT_ATOMS: atom_id res chain seq x y z
N MET A 1 -17.89 8.33 7.83
CA MET A 1 -17.08 8.84 6.69
C MET A 1 -15.65 8.35 6.91
N PHE A 2 -14.93 7.89 5.89
CA PHE A 2 -13.69 7.11 6.04
C PHE A 2 -12.50 7.85 6.69
N ALA A 3 -12.64 9.14 7.03
CA ALA A 3 -11.60 9.95 7.68
C ALA A 3 -11.09 9.35 9.01
N ASP A 4 -11.94 8.62 9.75
CA ASP A 4 -11.58 7.89 10.98
C ASP A 4 -11.44 6.36 10.77
N SER A 5 -11.33 5.92 9.52
CA SER A 5 -11.18 4.49 9.21
C SER A 5 -9.87 3.94 9.78
N PRO A 6 -9.89 2.80 10.50
CA PRO A 6 -8.65 2.15 10.92
C PRO A 6 -7.83 1.63 9.74
N VAL A 7 -8.47 1.48 8.56
CA VAL A 7 -7.85 0.96 7.34
C VAL A 7 -7.26 2.11 6.52
N PRO A 8 -5.95 2.09 6.19
CA PRO A 8 -5.35 3.07 5.28
C PRO A 8 -5.97 3.01 3.89
N LEU A 9 -6.21 4.18 3.29
CA LEU A 9 -6.79 4.33 1.96
C LEU A 9 -5.84 5.11 1.03
N LEU A 10 -5.81 4.71 -0.25
CA LEU A 10 -5.13 5.40 -1.35
C LEU A 10 -6.09 5.46 -2.54
N LEU A 11 -6.29 6.65 -3.10
CA LEU A 11 -7.08 6.83 -4.31
C LEU A 11 -6.18 6.76 -5.55
N VAL A 12 -6.51 5.88 -6.50
CA VAL A 12 -5.77 5.74 -7.76
C VAL A 12 -6.66 6.20 -8.92
N ALA A 13 -6.39 7.39 -9.44
CA ALA A 13 -7.09 7.94 -10.59
C ALA A 13 -6.39 7.51 -11.88
N THR A 14 -6.96 6.52 -12.56
CA THR A 14 -6.40 5.95 -13.80
C THR A 14 -6.74 6.78 -15.03
N LYS A 15 -6.11 6.45 -16.18
CA LYS A 15 -6.32 7.10 -17.48
C LYS A 15 -5.94 8.59 -17.48
N SER A 16 -4.87 8.93 -16.74
CA SER A 16 -4.43 10.32 -16.63
C SER A 16 -3.97 10.92 -17.97
N ASP A 17 -3.63 10.07 -18.93
CA ASP A 17 -3.31 10.42 -20.32
C ASP A 17 -4.49 11.05 -21.08
N LEU A 18 -5.73 10.76 -20.67
CA LEU A 18 -6.94 11.33 -21.29
C LEU A 18 -7.33 12.70 -20.73
N ILE A 19 -6.72 13.12 -19.60
CA ILE A 19 -7.02 14.40 -18.95
C ILE A 19 -6.21 15.49 -19.66
N GLN A 20 -6.82 16.14 -20.65
CA GLN A 20 -6.20 17.20 -21.44
C GLN A 20 -6.19 18.55 -20.71
N GLY A 21 -5.45 18.63 -19.61
CA GLY A 21 -5.26 19.88 -18.85
C GLY A 21 -6.49 20.37 -18.08
N ASP A 22 -7.57 19.58 -18.02
CA ASP A 22 -8.75 19.91 -17.24
C ASP A 22 -8.43 19.86 -15.74
N THR A 23 -8.35 21.04 -15.14
CA THR A 23 -8.05 21.22 -13.72
C THR A 23 -9.22 20.82 -12.82
N SER A 24 -10.43 20.71 -13.37
CA SER A 24 -11.64 20.34 -12.63
C SER A 24 -11.55 18.90 -12.11
N GLU A 25 -11.23 17.95 -12.98
CA GLU A 25 -11.11 16.53 -12.63
C GLU A 25 -10.01 16.29 -11.58
N ARG A 26 -8.89 17.01 -11.71
CA ARG A 26 -7.79 16.95 -10.74
C ARG A 26 -8.20 17.55 -9.39
N SER A 27 -8.95 18.65 -9.40
CA SER A 27 -9.46 19.30 -8.19
C SER A 27 -10.49 18.43 -7.48
N PHE A 28 -11.42 17.83 -8.22
CA PHE A 28 -12.41 16.90 -7.69
C PHE A 28 -11.74 15.68 -7.05
N THR A 29 -10.76 15.07 -7.73
CA THR A 29 -9.99 13.94 -7.19
C THR A 29 -9.28 14.33 -5.88
N ALA A 30 -8.67 15.52 -5.82
CA ALA A 30 -8.02 16.01 -4.62
C ALA A 30 -9.02 16.24 -3.47
N SER A 31 -10.18 16.83 -3.76
CA SER A 31 -11.26 17.00 -2.79
C SER A 31 -11.78 15.67 -2.28
N LEU A 32 -12.00 14.67 -3.15
CA LEU A 32 -12.42 13.33 -2.74
C LEU A 32 -11.39 12.65 -1.83
N ALA A 33 -10.11 12.72 -2.20
CA ALA A 33 -9.03 12.15 -1.39
C ALA A 33 -9.01 12.77 0.02
N GLN A 34 -9.14 14.11 0.11
CA GLN A 34 -9.23 14.83 1.37
C GLN A 34 -10.43 14.40 2.21
N HIS A 35 -11.62 14.30 1.62
CA HIS A 35 -12.83 13.85 2.30
C HIS A 35 -12.73 12.41 2.84
N CYS A 36 -11.92 11.58 2.20
CA CYS A 36 -11.65 10.21 2.62
C CYS A 36 -10.45 10.07 3.57
N GLY A 37 -9.73 11.16 3.90
CA GLY A 37 -8.49 11.09 4.67
C GLY A 37 -7.38 10.30 3.97
N ALA A 38 -7.40 10.27 2.63
CA ALA A 38 -6.53 9.47 1.79
C ALA A 38 -5.57 10.38 0.97
N ASP A 39 -4.43 9.83 0.59
CA ASP A 39 -3.62 10.41 -0.49
C ASP A 39 -4.16 9.93 -1.84
N HIS A 40 -3.71 10.55 -2.93
CA HIS A 40 -4.06 10.16 -4.29
C HIS A 40 -2.86 10.18 -5.24
N ILE A 41 -2.94 9.32 -6.26
CA ILE A 41 -2.03 9.29 -7.41
C ILE A 41 -2.83 9.32 -8.72
N PHE A 42 -2.25 9.95 -9.74
CA PHE A 42 -2.75 9.90 -11.12
C PHE A 42 -1.89 8.93 -11.92
N LEU A 43 -2.51 7.95 -12.57
CA LEU A 43 -1.83 6.83 -13.21
C LEU A 43 -2.25 6.68 -14.66
N ASP A 44 -1.29 6.76 -15.58
CA ASP A 44 -1.42 6.18 -16.92
C ASP A 44 -0.90 4.73 -16.82
N ALA A 45 -1.82 3.78 -16.90
CA ALA A 45 -1.55 2.35 -16.78
C ALA A 45 -0.83 1.76 -18.00
N HIS A 46 -0.80 2.48 -19.12
CA HIS A 46 -0.06 2.09 -20.33
C HIS A 46 1.37 2.63 -20.34
N ASN A 47 1.71 3.51 -19.41
CA ASN A 47 3.04 4.12 -19.31
C ASN A 47 3.74 3.74 -18.00
N ALA A 48 4.74 2.86 -18.11
CA ALA A 48 5.56 2.42 -16.97
C ALA A 48 6.26 3.57 -16.22
N LYS A 49 6.49 4.72 -16.88
CA LYS A 49 7.10 5.90 -16.23
C LYS A 49 6.20 6.48 -15.14
N SER A 50 4.90 6.24 -15.21
CA SER A 50 3.93 6.69 -14.21
C SER A 50 4.16 6.08 -12.82
N LEU A 51 4.92 4.99 -12.72
CA LEU A 51 5.37 4.37 -11.46
C LEU A 51 6.90 4.16 -11.44
N ALA A 52 7.65 4.92 -12.24
CA ALA A 52 9.11 4.80 -12.25
C ALA A 52 9.69 5.08 -10.85
N PRO A 53 10.76 4.38 -10.45
CA PRO A 53 11.47 4.67 -9.20
C PRO A 53 11.83 6.15 -9.09
N GLY A 54 11.59 6.74 -7.91
CA GLY A 54 11.83 8.16 -7.67
C GLY A 54 10.76 9.11 -8.22
N SER A 55 9.79 8.63 -9.01
CA SER A 55 8.62 9.44 -9.38
C SER A 55 7.76 9.76 -8.16
N SER A 56 7.03 10.88 -8.20
CA SER A 56 6.13 11.26 -7.11
C SER A 56 5.07 10.19 -6.81
N ASN A 57 4.56 9.52 -7.85
CA ASN A 57 3.61 8.42 -7.69
C ASN A 57 4.22 7.22 -6.95
N ALA A 58 5.45 6.83 -7.31
CA ALA A 58 6.15 5.75 -6.63
C ALA A 58 6.43 6.08 -5.15
N VAL A 59 6.84 7.32 -4.85
CA VAL A 59 7.09 7.76 -3.46
C VAL A 59 5.81 7.74 -2.64
N LYS A 60 4.68 8.23 -3.18
CA LYS A 60 3.38 8.18 -2.49
C LYS A 60 2.92 6.74 -2.26
N LEU A 61 3.11 5.88 -3.26
CA LEU A 61 2.76 4.47 -3.16
C LEU A 61 3.59 3.76 -2.07
N SER A 62 4.90 4.02 -1.98
CA SER A 62 5.75 3.51 -0.91
C SER A 62 5.26 3.94 0.48
N ARG A 63 5.01 5.24 0.67
CA ARG A 63 4.48 5.75 1.95
C ARG A 63 3.14 5.13 2.34
N PHE A 64 2.27 4.89 1.35
CA PHE A 64 1.02 4.19 1.60
C PHE A 64 1.26 2.77 2.11
N PHE A 65 2.17 2.02 1.50
CA PHE A 65 2.51 0.68 1.98
C PHE A 65 3.16 0.70 3.37
N ASP A 66 4.04 1.66 3.66
CA ASP A 66 4.60 1.85 5.00
C ASP A 66 3.48 2.06 6.03
N LYS A 67 2.52 2.95 5.74
CA LYS A 67 1.34 3.20 6.59
C LYS A 67 0.49 1.94 6.80
N VAL A 68 0.34 1.09 5.78
CA VAL A 68 -0.37 -0.20 5.89
C VAL A 68 0.38 -1.17 6.80
N ILE A 69 1.70 -1.28 6.63
CA ILE A 69 2.56 -2.15 7.43
C ILE A 69 2.54 -1.69 8.89
N GLU A 70 2.76 -0.40 9.15
CA GLU A 70 2.75 0.16 10.50
C GLU A 70 1.42 -0.07 11.22
N LYS A 71 0.29 0.19 10.55
CA LYS A 71 -1.05 -0.04 11.12
C LYS A 71 -1.33 -1.51 11.40
N ARG A 72 -0.79 -2.43 10.60
CA ARG A 72 -1.01 -3.87 10.77
C ARG A 72 -0.11 -4.49 11.83
N PHE A 73 1.16 -4.08 11.89
CA PHE A 73 2.20 -4.79 12.65
C PHE A 73 2.82 -3.97 13.79
N CYS A 74 2.79 -2.64 13.73
CA CYS A 74 3.41 -1.78 14.75
C CYS A 74 2.41 -1.29 15.81
N SER A 75 1.11 -1.20 15.49
CA SER A 75 0.07 -0.88 16.48
C SER A 75 -0.27 -2.04 17.43
N GLN A 76 0.12 -3.27 17.08
CA GLN A 76 0.05 -4.43 17.97
C GLN A 76 1.43 -4.62 18.60
N GLY A 77 1.67 -3.97 19.73
CA GLY A 77 2.85 -4.26 20.53
C GLY A 77 2.92 -5.76 20.81
N VAL A 78 3.99 -6.41 20.35
CA VAL A 78 4.42 -7.77 20.74
C VAL A 78 3.59 -8.95 20.17
N ASN A 79 4.31 -9.87 19.49
CA ASN A 79 4.00 -11.30 19.28
C ASN A 79 2.96 -11.78 18.24
N THR A 80 3.12 -11.48 16.94
CA THR A 80 2.55 -12.37 15.88
C THR A 80 3.48 -12.67 14.69
N TYR A 81 4.75 -12.24 14.72
CA TYR A 81 5.72 -12.43 13.63
C TYR A 81 6.01 -13.90 13.24
N THR A 82 5.49 -14.90 13.93
CA THR A 82 5.78 -16.31 13.65
C THR A 82 4.89 -16.95 12.58
N THR A 83 3.85 -16.28 12.05
CA THR A 83 2.89 -16.97 11.15
C THR A 83 2.78 -16.44 9.72
N PHE A 84 3.32 -15.26 9.37
CA PHE A 84 3.15 -14.70 8.02
C PHE A 84 4.41 -14.59 7.15
N THR A 85 5.58 -14.75 7.74
CA THR A 85 6.84 -14.97 7.01
C THR A 85 7.30 -16.36 7.41
N ASP A 86 7.06 -17.41 6.63
CA ASP A 86 8.09 -17.88 5.71
C ASP A 86 7.55 -19.12 4.96
N ARG A 87 7.00 -18.95 3.74
CA ARG A 87 6.67 -20.09 2.85
C ARG A 87 7.91 -20.71 2.20
N ARG A 88 9.12 -20.25 2.51
CA ARG A 88 10.39 -20.77 1.99
C ARG A 88 11.19 -21.56 3.02
N ARG A 89 10.79 -21.58 4.29
CA ARG A 89 11.38 -22.49 5.28
C ARG A 89 10.73 -23.86 5.17
N VAL A 90 11.39 -24.77 4.45
CA VAL A 90 11.23 -26.20 4.73
C VAL A 90 11.73 -26.39 6.16
N VAL A 91 10.79 -26.49 7.11
CA VAL A 91 11.10 -26.89 8.48
C VAL A 91 11.58 -28.35 8.38
N PRO A 92 12.84 -28.68 8.74
CA PRO A 92 13.27 -30.06 8.74
C PRO A 92 12.43 -30.84 9.76
N PRO A 93 12.01 -32.08 9.47
CA PRO A 93 11.21 -32.86 10.39
C PRO A 93 11.96 -33.04 11.72
N PRO A 94 11.24 -33.06 12.86
CA PRO A 94 11.87 -33.27 14.16
C PRO A 94 12.60 -34.61 14.15
N LYS A 95 13.91 -34.57 14.45
CA LYS A 95 14.69 -35.79 14.71
C LYS A 95 14.17 -36.40 16.00
N TYR A 96 13.37 -37.45 15.91
CA TYR A 96 13.10 -38.31 17.05
C TYR A 96 14.43 -39.00 17.41
N SER A 97 15.02 -38.60 18.53
CA SER A 97 16.09 -39.39 19.14
C SER A 97 15.49 -40.70 19.63
N HIS A 98 15.88 -41.81 19.01
CA HIS A 98 15.68 -43.13 19.56
C HIS A 98 16.49 -43.18 20.87
N VAL A 99 15.80 -43.32 21.99
CA VAL A 99 16.44 -43.69 23.26
C VAL A 99 16.42 -45.21 23.30
N ASP A 100 17.61 -45.80 23.27
CA ASP A 100 17.83 -47.23 23.56
C ASP A 100 17.71 -47.51 25.06
#